data_AF-A0A1B0B1M7-F1
#
_entry.id   AF-A0A1B0B1M7-F1
#
_cell.length_a   1.000
_cell.length_b   1.000
_cell.length_c   1.000
_cell.angle_alpha   90.00
_cell.angle_beta   90.00
_cell.angle_gamma   90.00
#
_symmetry.space_group_name_H-M   'P 1'
#
loop_
_entity.id
_entity.type
_entity.pdbx_description
1 polymer ?
#
loop_
_entity_poly.entity_id
_entity_poly.type
_entity_poly.pdbx_seq_one_letter_code
_entity_poly.pdbx_strand_id
1 'polypeptide(L)'
;MRLLHWTRKAPKYELEVEIKINDILRLSINRDLMDKGNKACIYVDYPNIINVVQPGMLIFTNDGSLKLIVKEIGVDCITCQVERGGMLDSHKMVNLPEATVDLPAVSKKDINDLKFGVENNIDMIFASAIRNQDAVNELHDILKEKVEKSKLFLK
;
A
#
# COMPACT_ATOMS: atom_id res chain seq x y z
N MET A 1 4.39 -11.49 0.02
CA MET A 1 3.61 -12.69 0.37
C MET A 1 3.62 -12.78 1.88
N ARG A 2 2.58 -12.27 2.53
CA ARG A 2 2.47 -12.19 3.99
C ARG A 2 1.34 -13.12 4.41
N LEU A 3 1.60 -13.94 5.44
CA LEU A 3 0.58 -14.66 6.19
C LEU A 3 0.87 -14.43 7.68
N LEU A 4 -0.08 -13.78 8.36
CA LEU A 4 -0.26 -13.81 9.80
C LEU A 4 -1.77 -13.76 10.04
N HIS A 5 -2.31 -14.76 10.75
CA HIS A 5 -3.70 -14.76 11.22
C HIS A 5 -3.72 -14.71 12.75
N TRP A 6 -4.54 -13.83 13.34
CA TRP A 6 -5.35 -14.19 14.50
C TRP A 6 -6.61 -13.33 14.62
N THR A 7 -7.60 -13.86 15.34
CA THR A 7 -9.05 -13.74 15.10
C THR A 7 -9.76 -12.62 15.86
N ARG A 8 -10.49 -11.78 15.10
CA ARG A 8 -11.91 -11.44 15.36
C ARG A 8 -12.61 -11.56 14.01
N LYS A 9 -13.81 -12.18 13.98
CA LYS A 9 -14.66 -12.22 12.78
C LYS A 9 -14.68 -10.80 12.16
N ALA A 10 -14.08 -10.64 10.98
CA ALA A 10 -14.28 -9.46 10.18
C ALA A 10 -15.79 -9.36 9.86
N PRO A 11 -16.39 -8.17 9.94
CA PRO A 11 -17.77 -8.01 9.53
C PRO A 11 -17.89 -8.43 8.06
N LYS A 12 -18.97 -9.16 7.81
CA LYS A 12 -19.30 -9.93 6.61
C LYS A 12 -19.66 -9.01 5.43
N TYR A 13 -18.74 -8.14 5.01
CA TYR A 13 -18.90 -7.21 3.90
C TYR A 13 -17.59 -7.03 3.12
N GLU A 14 -16.93 -8.12 2.73
CA GLU A 14 -16.06 -8.11 1.55
C GLU A 14 -16.99 -8.08 0.33
N LEU A 15 -17.48 -6.89 -0.01
CA LEU A 15 -18.16 -6.68 -1.28
C LEU A 15 -17.08 -6.66 -2.34
N GLU A 16 -16.77 -7.83 -2.90
CA GLU A 16 -16.01 -7.87 -4.15
C GLU A 16 -16.84 -7.20 -5.23
N VAL A 17 -16.28 -6.15 -5.83
CA VAL A 17 -16.94 -5.39 -6.88
C VAL A 17 -16.26 -5.68 -8.21
N GLU A 18 -17.05 -6.12 -9.20
CA GLU A 18 -16.55 -6.28 -10.55
C GLU A 18 -16.35 -4.90 -11.22
N ILE A 19 -15.09 -4.60 -11.59
CA ILE A 19 -14.70 -3.42 -12.35
C ILE A 19 -14.44 -3.86 -13.80
N LYS A 20 -15.09 -3.22 -14.76
CA LYS A 20 -15.00 -3.57 -16.19
C LYS A 20 -14.06 -2.62 -16.93
N ILE A 21 -13.51 -3.09 -18.04
CA ILE A 21 -12.75 -2.24 -18.95
C ILE A 21 -13.61 -1.03 -19.37
N ASN A 22 -12.98 0.14 -19.49
CA ASN A 22 -13.61 1.44 -19.76
C ASN A 22 -14.50 2.01 -18.66
N ASP A 23 -14.70 1.33 -17.52
CA ASP A 23 -15.33 1.97 -16.37
C ASP A 23 -14.48 3.16 -15.89
N ILE A 24 -15.14 4.14 -15.27
CA ILE A 24 -14.49 5.25 -14.58
C ILE A 24 -14.43 4.94 -13.10
N LEU A 25 -13.21 4.94 -12.55
CA LEU A 25 -12.96 4.73 -11.13
C LEU A 25 -12.24 5.96 -10.56
N ARG A 26 -12.77 6.48 -9.45
CA ARG A 26 -12.15 7.57 -8.71
C ARG A 26 -11.33 7.02 -7.53
N LEU A 27 -10.10 7.50 -7.39
CA LEU A 27 -9.28 7.29 -6.20
C LEU A 27 -9.33 8.56 -5.36
N SER A 28 -9.90 8.51 -4.16
CA SER A 28 -10.02 9.68 -3.27
C SER A 28 -9.10 9.55 -2.07
N ILE A 29 -8.56 10.68 -1.61
CA ILE A 29 -7.80 10.79 -0.35
C ILE A 29 -8.68 11.28 0.81
N ASN A 30 -9.98 11.47 0.57
CA ASN A 30 -10.93 11.91 1.57
C ASN A 30 -11.23 10.77 2.56
N ARG A 31 -10.83 10.97 3.82
CA ARG A 31 -11.00 9.99 4.90
C ARG A 31 -12.45 9.63 5.19
N ASP A 32 -13.41 10.50 4.87
CA ASP A 32 -14.84 10.21 5.06
C ASP A 32 -15.35 9.07 4.16
N LEU A 33 -14.55 8.67 3.16
CA LEU A 33 -14.81 7.59 2.22
C LEU A 33 -14.05 6.29 2.55
N MET A 34 -13.25 6.26 3.63
CA MET A 34 -12.39 5.13 3.99
C MET A 34 -13.13 3.78 4.01
N ASP A 35 -14.35 3.76 4.58
CA ASP A 35 -15.18 2.55 4.69
C ASP A 35 -16.38 2.56 3.73
N LYS A 36 -16.35 3.41 2.69
CA LYS A 36 -17.47 3.62 1.74
C LYS A 36 -17.09 3.36 0.28
N GLY A 37 -16.02 2.60 0.07
CA GLY A 37 -15.55 2.23 -1.27
C GLY A 37 -16.61 1.46 -2.06
N ASN A 38 -16.70 1.75 -3.36
CA ASN A 38 -17.63 1.11 -4.28
C ASN A 38 -17.09 1.17 -5.73
N LYS A 39 -17.90 0.74 -6.69
CA LYS A 39 -17.54 0.69 -8.12
C LYS A 39 -17.09 2.03 -8.72
N ALA A 40 -17.59 3.15 -8.19
CA ALA A 40 -17.32 4.48 -8.70
C ALA A 40 -16.18 5.19 -7.98
N CYS A 41 -15.95 4.91 -6.69
CA CYS A 41 -14.94 5.60 -5.89
C CYS A 41 -14.38 4.70 -4.79
N ILE A 42 -13.06 4.74 -4.61
CA ILE A 42 -12.36 4.10 -3.50
C ILE A 42 -11.43 5.06 -2.79
N TYR A 43 -11.14 4.79 -1.53
CA TYR A 43 -10.20 5.54 -0.72
C TYR A 43 -8.76 5.01 -0.90
N VAL A 44 -7.79 5.92 -0.92
CA VAL A 44 -6.36 5.62 -0.91
C VAL A 44 -5.71 6.35 0.28
N ASP A 45 -4.93 5.62 1.06
CA ASP A 45 -4.31 6.10 2.31
C ASP A 45 -2.99 6.86 2.12
N TYR A 46 -2.69 7.24 0.87
CA TYR A 46 -1.52 8.02 0.49
C TYR A 46 -1.95 9.39 -0.07
N PRO A 47 -2.11 10.43 0.77
CA PRO A 47 -2.60 11.74 0.35
C PRO A 47 -1.76 12.41 -0.74
N ASN A 48 -0.44 12.19 -0.72
CA ASN A 48 0.48 12.79 -1.69
C ASN A 48 0.36 12.19 -3.10
N ILE A 49 -0.47 11.15 -3.30
CA ILE A 49 -0.75 10.57 -4.61
C ILE A 49 -1.13 11.63 -5.67
N ILE A 50 -1.87 12.65 -5.26
CA ILE A 50 -2.36 13.74 -6.13
C ILE A 50 -1.20 14.54 -6.74
N ASN A 51 -0.09 14.67 -6.02
CA ASN A 51 1.06 15.46 -6.45
C ASN A 51 2.09 14.65 -7.25
N VAL A 52 2.09 13.32 -7.12
CA VAL A 52 3.10 12.44 -7.74
C VAL A 52 2.61 11.75 -9.02
N VAL A 53 1.31 11.82 -9.31
CA VAL A 53 0.73 11.29 -10.56
C VAL A 53 0.42 12.39 -11.56
N GLN A 54 0.31 12.03 -12.83
CA GLN A 54 -0.03 12.94 -13.94
C GLN A 54 -1.03 12.24 -14.89
N PRO A 55 -1.88 13.00 -15.60
CA PRO A 55 -2.71 12.43 -16.67
C PRO A 55 -1.88 11.58 -17.65
N GLY A 56 -2.36 10.39 -17.97
CA GLY A 56 -1.67 9.41 -18.79
C GLY A 56 -0.85 8.37 -18.02
N MET A 57 -0.50 8.62 -16.75
CA MET A 57 0.24 7.65 -15.93
C MET A 57 -0.61 6.42 -15.59
N LEU A 58 0.08 5.30 -15.38
CA LEU A 58 -0.53 4.05 -14.96
C LEU A 58 -0.61 3.90 -13.44
N ILE A 59 -1.76 3.43 -12.97
CA ILE A 59 -1.98 3.00 -11.59
C ILE A 59 -2.41 1.54 -11.60
N PHE A 60 -1.77 0.72 -10.77
CA PHE A 60 -2.09 -0.69 -10.61
C PHE A 60 -2.68 -0.94 -9.23
N THR A 61 -3.72 -1.76 -9.15
CA THR A 61 -4.30 -2.18 -7.87
C THR A 61 -4.75 -3.63 -7.91
N ASN A 62 -5.13 -4.18 -6.76
CA ASN A 62 -5.51 -5.58 -6.58
C ASN A 62 -4.45 -6.55 -7.12
N ASP A 63 -3.26 -6.49 -6.53
CA ASP A 63 -2.09 -7.30 -6.92
C ASP A 63 -1.68 -7.15 -8.39
N GLY A 64 -1.99 -5.98 -8.97
CA GLY A 64 -1.72 -5.66 -10.35
C GLY A 64 -2.76 -6.17 -11.33
N SER A 65 -3.83 -6.85 -10.89
CA SER A 65 -4.90 -7.31 -11.78
C SER A 65 -5.63 -6.14 -12.44
N LEU A 66 -5.92 -5.07 -11.69
CA LEU A 66 -6.53 -3.86 -12.20
C LEU A 66 -5.45 -2.91 -12.72
N LYS A 67 -5.63 -2.47 -13.97
CA LYS A 67 -4.80 -1.44 -14.61
C LYS A 67 -5.68 -0.23 -14.88
N LEU A 68 -5.28 0.90 -14.34
CA LEU A 68 -5.96 2.18 -14.45
C LEU A 68 -5.05 3.17 -15.17
N ILE A 69 -5.62 4.04 -16.00
CA ILE A 69 -4.93 5.18 -16.59
C ILE A 69 -5.52 6.47 -16.03
N VAL A 70 -4.66 7.34 -15.50
CA VAL A 70 -5.06 8.63 -14.95
C VAL A 70 -5.62 9.51 -16.08
N LYS A 71 -6.81 10.07 -15.87
CA LYS A 71 -7.43 11.00 -16.82
C LYS A 71 -7.43 12.42 -16.31
N GLU A 72 -7.79 12.60 -15.05
CA GLU A 72 -7.92 13.91 -14.43
C GLU A 72 -7.50 13.84 -12.97
N ILE A 73 -6.92 14.92 -12.48
CA ILE A 73 -6.51 15.09 -11.09
C ILE A 73 -7.29 16.27 -10.54
N GLY A 74 -8.14 16.00 -9.55
CA GLY A 74 -8.87 16.99 -8.78
C GLY A 74 -8.16 17.33 -7.47
N VAL A 75 -8.85 18.07 -6.61
CA VAL A 75 -8.29 18.55 -5.32
C VAL A 75 -8.04 17.40 -4.33
N ASP A 76 -8.96 16.44 -4.25
CA ASP A 76 -8.93 15.33 -3.30
C ASP A 76 -9.20 13.96 -3.97
N CYS A 77 -9.19 13.93 -5.31
CA CYS A 77 -9.48 12.72 -6.07
C CYS A 77 -8.76 12.67 -7.41
N ILE A 78 -8.50 11.46 -7.87
CA ILE A 78 -7.94 11.15 -9.19
C ILE A 78 -9.00 10.36 -9.96
N THR A 79 -9.40 10.87 -11.11
CA THR A 79 -10.31 10.16 -12.02
C THR A 79 -9.47 9.31 -12.96
N CYS A 80 -9.73 8.00 -12.96
CA CYS A 80 -9.04 7.04 -13.81
C CYS A 80 -10.03 6.33 -14.74
N GLN A 81 -9.57 5.98 -15.94
CA GLN A 81 -10.25 5.01 -16.79
C GLN A 81 -9.63 3.62 -16.56
N VAL A 82 -10.47 2.61 -16.48
CA VAL A 82 -10.02 1.23 -16.35
C VAL A 82 -9.54 0.71 -17.71
N GLU A 83 -8.25 0.45 -17.82
CA GLU A 83 -7.62 -0.20 -18.98
C GLU A 83 -7.74 -1.72 -18.91
N ARG A 84 -7.67 -2.30 -17.70
CA ARG A 84 -7.90 -3.72 -17.45
C ARG A 84 -8.77 -3.88 -16.22
N GLY A 85 -9.94 -4.47 -16.42
CA GLY A 85 -10.91 -4.79 -15.37
C GLY A 85 -10.52 -6.02 -14.55
N GLY A 86 -11.33 -6.31 -13.54
CA GLY A 86 -11.12 -7.37 -12.56
C GLY A 86 -11.99 -7.19 -11.33
N MET A 87 -11.87 -8.12 -10.38
CA MET A 87 -12.52 -7.99 -9.08
C MET A 87 -11.72 -7.00 -8.24
N LEU A 88 -12.42 -6.05 -7.62
CA LEU A 88 -11.85 -5.15 -6.63
C LEU A 88 -12.35 -5.56 -5.26
N ASP A 89 -11.41 -5.72 -4.34
CA ASP A 89 -11.65 -6.09 -2.96
C ASP A 89 -10.96 -5.07 -2.03
N SER A 90 -11.23 -5.14 -0.73
CA SER A 90 -10.77 -4.19 0.27
C SER A 90 -9.29 -4.37 0.61
N HIS A 91 -8.66 -3.31 1.10
CA HIS A 91 -7.27 -3.31 1.60
C HIS A 91 -6.21 -3.79 0.59
N LYS A 92 -6.46 -3.61 -0.70
CA LYS A 92 -5.50 -3.96 -1.75
C LYS A 92 -4.44 -2.89 -1.94
N MET A 93 -3.25 -3.34 -2.34
CA MET A 93 -2.12 -2.46 -2.60
C MET A 93 -2.33 -1.65 -3.88
N VAL A 94 -1.97 -0.37 -3.83
CA VAL A 94 -1.86 0.51 -4.99
C VAL A 94 -0.38 0.62 -5.37
N ASN A 95 -0.06 0.47 -6.65
CA ASN A 95 1.29 0.58 -7.18
C ASN A 95 1.35 1.62 -8.30
N LEU A 96 2.39 2.45 -8.27
CA LEU A 96 2.61 3.59 -9.15
C LEU A 96 4.01 3.44 -9.79
N PRO A 97 4.16 2.66 -10.87
CA PRO A 97 5.49 2.32 -11.39
C PRO A 97 6.25 3.52 -11.98
N GLU A 98 5.53 4.54 -12.44
CA GLU A 98 6.11 5.72 -13.07
C GLU A 98 6.26 6.90 -12.09
N ALA A 99 5.70 6.81 -10.87
CA ALA A 99 5.70 7.89 -9.91
C ALA A 99 6.87 7.77 -8.93
N THR A 100 7.49 8.92 -8.59
CA THR A 100 8.43 8.98 -7.48
C THR A 100 7.64 9.14 -6.17
N VAL A 101 7.57 8.06 -5.39
CA VAL A 101 6.83 8.01 -4.14
C VAL A 101 7.75 8.39 -2.97
N ASP A 102 7.36 9.40 -2.20
CA ASP A 102 8.09 9.97 -1.07
C ASP A 102 7.81 9.29 0.29
N LEU A 103 7.25 8.08 0.26
CA LEU A 103 7.01 7.31 1.48
C LEU A 103 8.35 6.94 2.14
N PRO A 104 8.44 7.04 3.48
CA PRO A 104 9.64 6.63 4.19
C PRO A 104 9.88 5.13 3.98
N ALA A 105 11.15 4.76 3.91
CA ALA A 105 11.52 3.36 3.71
C ALA A 105 11.15 2.46 4.90
N VAL A 106 11.04 3.04 6.09
CA VAL A 106 10.57 2.38 7.31
C VAL A 106 9.44 3.21 7.89
N SER A 107 8.24 2.63 8.03
CA SER A 107 7.11 3.35 8.63
C SER A 107 7.18 3.31 10.16
N LYS A 108 6.48 4.23 10.84
CA LYS A 108 6.32 4.18 12.31
C LYS A 108 5.77 2.85 12.81
N LYS A 109 4.90 2.21 12.02
CA LYS A 109 4.37 0.88 12.33
C LYS A 109 5.46 -0.18 12.25
N ASP A 110 6.29 -0.14 11.20
CA ASP A 110 7.40 -1.09 11.06
C ASP A 110 8.38 -0.94 12.24
N ILE A 111 8.67 0.29 12.68
CA ILE A 111 9.50 0.52 13.87
C ILE A 111 8.90 -0.15 15.11
N ASN A 112 7.58 -0.02 15.31
CA ASN A 112 6.90 -0.66 16.44
C ASN A 112 6.88 -2.20 16.33
N ASP A 113 6.62 -2.73 15.13
CA ASP A 113 6.64 -4.18 14.85
C ASP A 113 8.06 -4.75 15.09
N LEU A 114 9.10 -4.02 14.69
CA LEU A 114 10.50 -4.39 14.93
C LEU A 114 10.84 -4.38 16.42
N LYS A 115 10.46 -3.32 17.16
CA LYS A 115 10.67 -3.25 18.62
C LYS A 115 9.97 -4.39 19.34
N PHE A 116 8.74 -4.70 18.96
CA PHE A 116 7.99 -5.83 19.49
C PHE A 116 8.70 -7.16 19.19
N GLY A 117 9.16 -7.37 17.95
CA GLY A 117 9.90 -8.58 17.59
C GLY A 117 11.20 -8.73 18.38
N VAL A 118 11.93 -7.64 18.54
CA VAL A 118 13.15 -7.57 19.34
C VAL A 118 12.90 -7.95 20.81
N GLU A 119 11.81 -7.46 21.42
CA GLU A 119 11.41 -7.85 22.78
C GLU A 119 11.07 -9.34 22.90
N ASN A 120 10.70 -9.98 21.80
CA ASN A 120 10.35 -11.39 21.72
C ASN A 120 11.49 -12.27 21.16
N ASN A 121 12.72 -11.77 21.06
CA ASN A 121 13.90 -12.50 20.59
C ASN A 121 13.73 -13.13 19.19
N ILE A 122 13.18 -12.40 18.22
CA ILE A 122 13.09 -12.90 16.84
C ILE A 122 14.47 -13.15 16.21
N ASP A 123 14.61 -14.24 15.45
CA ASP A 123 15.86 -14.62 14.81
C ASP A 123 16.07 -14.00 13.42
N MET A 124 14.98 -13.64 12.73
CA MET A 124 15.03 -13.19 11.34
C MET A 124 13.98 -12.13 11.05
N ILE A 125 14.36 -11.17 10.21
CA ILE A 125 13.48 -10.09 9.74
C ILE A 125 13.51 -10.06 8.22
N PHE A 126 12.33 -10.06 7.60
CA PHE A 126 12.17 -9.85 6.17
C PHE A 126 11.65 -8.45 5.92
N ALA A 127 12.56 -7.51 5.63
CA ALA A 127 12.20 -6.13 5.29
C ALA A 127 11.86 -6.05 3.80
N SER A 128 10.66 -5.59 3.48
CA SER A 128 10.18 -5.47 2.10
C SER A 128 10.30 -4.02 1.61
N ALA A 129 10.50 -3.83 0.31
CA ALA A 129 10.49 -2.52 -0.36
C ALA A 129 11.59 -1.56 0.11
N ILE A 130 12.73 -2.11 0.52
CA ILE A 130 13.94 -1.34 0.87
C ILE A 130 14.63 -0.90 -0.43
N ARG A 131 14.71 0.42 -0.65
CA ARG A 131 15.15 1.03 -1.91
C ARG A 131 16.55 1.64 -1.86
N ASN A 132 17.10 1.88 -0.67
CA ASN A 132 18.38 2.54 -0.51
C ASN A 132 19.15 2.04 0.72
N GLN A 133 20.43 2.37 0.78
CA GLN A 133 21.33 1.96 1.86
C GLN A 133 20.97 2.64 3.19
N ASP A 134 20.45 3.87 3.15
CA ASP A 134 20.08 4.62 4.35
C ASP A 134 18.98 3.91 5.14
N ALA A 135 18.00 3.33 4.45
CA ALA A 135 16.95 2.51 5.05
C ALA A 135 17.50 1.24 5.71
N VAL A 136 18.51 0.61 5.11
CA VAL A 136 19.20 -0.55 5.70
C VAL A 136 19.92 -0.13 6.98
N ASN A 137 20.57 1.03 6.97
CA ASN A 137 21.26 1.58 8.14
C ASN A 137 20.26 1.92 9.26
N GLU A 138 19.13 2.56 8.92
CA GLU A 138 18.05 2.87 9.86
C GLU A 138 17.50 1.60 10.53
N LEU A 139 17.25 0.54 9.76
CA LEU A 139 16.83 -0.75 10.29
C LEU A 139 17.90 -1.35 11.23
N HIS A 140 19.17 -1.31 10.84
CA HIS A 140 20.25 -1.77 11.69
C HIS A 140 20.33 -0.99 13.00
N ASP A 141 20.17 0.33 12.97
CA ASP A 141 20.25 1.16 14.17
C ASP A 141 19.08 0.88 15.13
N ILE A 142 17.87 0.61 14.61
CA ILE A 142 16.73 0.17 15.42
C ILE A 142 16.98 -1.20 16.07
N LEU A 143 17.67 -2.11 15.37
CA LEU A 143 17.93 -3.49 15.84
C LEU A 143 19.13 -3.58 16.79
N LYS A 144 20.13 -2.70 16.63
CA LYS A 144 21.37 -2.66 17.41
C LYS A 144 21.15 -2.50 18.90
N GLU A 145 20.04 -1.89 19.34
CA GLU A 145 19.78 -1.73 20.78
C GLU A 145 19.59 -3.06 21.52
N LYS A 146 19.29 -4.19 20.84
CA LYS A 146 18.94 -5.44 21.53
C LYS A 146 19.31 -6.76 20.84
N VAL A 147 19.77 -6.81 19.58
CA VAL A 147 19.95 -8.11 18.89
C VAL A 147 21.26 -8.22 18.10
N GLU A 148 22.23 -8.93 18.67
CA GLU A 148 23.48 -9.36 18.01
C GLU A 148 23.32 -10.56 17.05
N LYS A 149 22.11 -11.16 16.97
CA LYS A 149 21.88 -12.46 16.30
C LYS A 149 20.87 -12.46 15.16
N SER A 150 20.08 -11.41 14.97
CA SER A 150 18.99 -11.44 13.99
C SER A 150 19.51 -11.20 12.57
N LYS A 151 19.10 -12.08 11.66
CA LYS A 151 19.45 -11.96 10.23
C LYS A 151 18.44 -11.07 9.53
N LEU A 152 18.91 -9.99 8.92
CA LEU A 152 18.10 -9.11 8.08
C LEU A 152 18.13 -9.60 6.63
N PHE A 153 16.96 -9.90 6.09
CA PHE A 153 16.76 -10.25 4.68
C PHE A 153 15.96 -9.16 3.99
N LEU A 154 16.44 -8.69 2.84
CA LEU A 154 15.81 -7.65 2.04
C LEU A 154 15.01 -8.30 0.91
N LYS A 155 13.78 -7.81 0.67
CA LYS A 155 12.90 -8.26 -0.40
C LYS A 155 12.38 -7.11 -1.26
#